data_AF-A0A0F9B8C1-F1
#
_entry.id   AF-A0A0F9B8C1-F1
#
_cell.length_a   1.000
_cell.length_b   1.000
_cell.length_c   1.000
_cell.angle_alpha   90.00
_cell.angle_beta   90.00
_cell.angle_gamma   90.00
#
_symmetry.space_group_name_H-M   'P 1'
#
loop_
_entity.id
_entity.type
_entity.pdbx_description
1 polymer ?
#
loop_
_entity_poly.entity_id
_entity_poly.type
_entity_poly.pdbx_seq_one_letter_code
_entity_poly.pdbx_strand_id
1 'polypeptide(L)'
;MITKILDKIDWPSDTLLLDFECYFDADYHLGTGKNALSIIEYVTDSRFRFTGLGVQFNDNTPRFISGPHVPYVIERLKEKFGKALHNCTVVAKNNKFDCLILVEKFGIYPPYTIDIEDLSRYFDSRMRQGLKDLCKLFKLPAKGDTKQFKGLYWETMSPKQRQAMKEYCLGDITNEKSLLEILLPMLDNPGTELDLARHTLNLYLKPTLKLDVLQAKEIANNMERALSEDLAKVPWVLKYRTKAKPNIPKIMRAKKIFPSILLDVLPDDETVPMKQGKNEMIPATAKNDVAFQLLLAHKDEKVRLLCRAKAACSSWSLHQSKVRHMINQANCCNGKIRMPLCYHGCHTGRWSAKGSGWNPLNLGGKRDRATGKLIHPAIAAVRGT
;
A
#
# COMPACT_ATOMS: atom_id res chain seq x y z
N MET A 1 8.74 12.37 29.29
CA MET A 1 8.66 10.89 29.32
C MET A 1 9.40 10.27 28.14
N ILE A 2 9.17 10.76 26.91
CA ILE A 2 9.88 10.32 25.69
C ILE A 2 11.40 10.26 25.87
N THR A 3 12.03 11.37 26.28
CA THR A 3 13.48 11.45 26.55
C THR A 3 14.00 10.30 27.42
N LYS A 4 13.31 9.99 28.52
CA LYS A 4 13.71 8.88 29.41
C LYS A 4 13.67 7.50 28.73
N ILE A 5 12.73 7.30 27.80
CA ILE A 5 12.63 6.05 27.02
C ILE A 5 13.79 5.96 26.04
N LEU A 6 14.08 7.05 25.32
CA LEU A 6 15.16 7.12 24.32
C LEU A 6 16.55 6.98 24.97
N ASP A 7 16.79 7.70 26.07
CA ASP A 7 18.04 7.58 26.85
C ASP A 7 18.27 6.15 27.33
N LYS A 8 17.21 5.46 27.80
CA LYS A 8 17.31 4.08 28.31
C LYS A 8 17.73 3.06 27.23
N ILE A 9 17.53 3.39 25.95
CA ILE A 9 17.87 2.52 24.82
C ILE A 9 19.05 3.08 24.00
N ASP A 10 19.78 4.05 24.54
CA ASP A 10 20.91 4.72 23.90
C ASP A 10 20.58 5.35 22.54
N TRP A 11 19.36 5.85 22.37
CA TRP A 11 18.95 6.64 21.19
C TRP A 11 19.04 8.14 21.48
N PRO A 12 19.28 9.00 20.46
CA PRO A 12 19.26 10.44 20.66
C PRO A 12 17.91 10.92 21.19
N SER A 13 17.93 11.57 22.35
CA SER A 13 16.73 12.05 23.04
C SER A 13 16.06 13.26 22.43
N ASP A 14 16.79 13.99 21.59
CA ASP A 14 16.23 15.04 20.76
C ASP A 14 15.32 14.42 19.68
N THR A 15 14.05 14.83 19.66
CA THR A 15 13.06 14.41 18.67
C THR A 15 12.84 15.49 17.61
N LEU A 16 12.76 15.07 16.36
CA LEU A 16 12.43 15.90 15.22
C LEU A 16 11.21 15.33 14.51
N LEU A 17 10.04 15.95 14.74
CA LEU A 17 8.82 15.60 14.02
C LEU A 17 8.83 16.28 12.65
N LEU A 18 8.47 15.53 11.60
CA LEU A 18 8.39 16.00 10.22
C LEU A 18 7.06 15.57 9.58
N ASP A 19 6.48 16.45 8.79
CA ASP A 19 5.30 16.16 7.95
C ASP A 19 5.43 16.92 6.63
N PHE A 20 5.75 16.22 5.54
CA PHE A 20 5.92 16.83 4.22
C PHE A 20 4.59 16.99 3.51
N GLU A 21 4.27 18.23 3.14
CA GLU A 21 3.12 18.55 2.30
C GLU A 21 3.55 18.63 0.84
N CYS A 22 2.85 17.90 -0.03
CA CYS A 22 3.21 17.75 -1.44
C CYS A 22 2.02 17.97 -2.38
N TYR A 23 2.30 18.45 -3.59
CA TYR A 23 1.32 18.65 -4.65
C TYR A 23 0.61 17.35 -5.04
N PHE A 24 -0.71 17.36 -5.18
CA PHE A 24 -1.48 16.24 -5.70
C PHE A 24 -2.67 16.72 -6.54
N ASP A 25 -3.12 15.91 -7.49
CA ASP A 25 -4.29 16.18 -8.32
C ASP A 25 -5.15 14.92 -8.57
N ALA A 26 -6.00 14.92 -9.61
CA ALA A 26 -6.83 13.76 -9.96
C ALA A 26 -6.04 12.58 -10.56
N ASP A 27 -4.98 12.85 -11.31
CA ASP A 27 -4.17 11.89 -12.07
C ASP A 27 -2.74 11.73 -11.50
N TYR A 28 -2.46 12.37 -10.37
CA TYR A 28 -1.22 12.36 -9.63
C TYR A 28 -1.52 12.39 -8.12
N HIS A 29 -1.75 11.22 -7.54
CA HIS A 29 -2.07 11.09 -6.13
C HIS A 29 -1.67 9.72 -5.57
N LEU A 30 -1.47 9.68 -4.25
CA LEU A 30 -1.32 8.45 -3.48
C LEU A 30 -2.68 7.84 -3.15
N GLY A 31 -2.70 6.53 -2.94
CA GLY A 31 -3.83 5.83 -2.33
C GLY A 31 -4.42 4.75 -3.22
N THR A 32 -5.74 4.74 -3.37
CA THR A 32 -6.47 3.73 -4.13
C THR A 32 -7.33 4.38 -5.19
N GLY A 33 -7.28 3.87 -6.41
CA GLY A 33 -8.10 4.38 -7.50
C GLY A 33 -7.47 4.15 -8.85
N LYS A 34 -8.14 4.65 -9.88
CA LYS A 34 -7.55 4.77 -11.21
C LYS A 34 -6.43 5.82 -11.10
N ASN A 35 -5.27 5.53 -11.66
CA ASN A 35 -4.09 6.43 -11.69
C ASN A 35 -3.44 6.69 -10.31
N ALA A 36 -3.83 5.98 -9.25
CA ALA A 36 -3.15 6.07 -7.96
C ALA A 36 -1.73 5.49 -8.08
N LEU A 37 -0.74 6.24 -7.61
CA LEU A 37 0.66 5.86 -7.63
C LEU A 37 1.06 5.19 -6.31
N SER A 38 2.04 4.28 -6.37
CA SER A 38 2.76 3.88 -5.16
C SER A 38 3.59 5.04 -4.61
N ILE A 39 4.00 4.96 -3.35
CA ILE A 39 4.81 5.99 -2.68
C ILE A 39 6.08 6.31 -3.48
N ILE A 40 6.79 5.30 -3.98
CA ILE A 40 8.01 5.51 -4.76
C ILE A 40 7.72 6.12 -6.14
N GLU A 41 6.69 5.65 -6.85
CA GLU A 41 6.29 6.23 -8.14
C GLU A 41 5.92 7.71 -7.97
N TYR A 42 5.20 8.05 -6.90
CA TYR A 42 4.84 9.43 -6.59
C TYR A 42 6.08 10.28 -6.23
N VAL A 43 6.91 9.84 -5.28
CA VAL A 43 8.06 10.64 -4.84
C VAL A 43 9.09 10.85 -5.96
N THR A 44 9.26 9.87 -6.86
CA THR A 44 10.24 9.97 -7.97
C THR A 44 9.69 10.63 -9.22
N ASP A 45 8.38 10.89 -9.30
CA ASP A 45 7.75 11.56 -10.43
C ASP A 45 8.31 12.99 -10.62
N SER A 46 8.42 13.43 -11.87
CA SER A 46 8.90 14.78 -12.22
C SER A 46 7.95 15.89 -11.74
N ARG A 47 6.66 15.57 -11.57
CA ARG A 47 5.62 16.46 -11.04
C ARG A 47 5.71 16.67 -9.52
N PHE A 48 6.54 15.90 -8.82
CA PHE A 48 6.72 16.05 -7.38
C PHE A 48 7.15 17.49 -7.03
N ARG A 49 6.37 18.15 -6.16
CA ARG A 49 6.62 19.50 -5.67
C ARG A 49 6.18 19.62 -4.22
N PHE A 50 7.02 20.26 -3.41
CA PHE A 50 6.68 20.60 -2.03
C PHE A 50 5.65 21.72 -2.02
N THR A 51 4.59 21.55 -1.23
CA THR A 51 3.71 22.64 -0.83
C THR A 51 4.06 23.14 0.55
N GLY A 52 4.66 22.30 1.40
CA GLY A 52 5.16 22.71 2.71
C GLY A 52 5.88 21.61 3.48
N LEU A 53 6.34 21.96 4.68
CA LEU A 53 6.90 21.05 5.67
C LEU A 53 6.54 21.54 7.07
N GLY A 54 5.87 20.70 7.84
CA GLY A 54 5.70 20.86 9.28
C GLY A 54 6.93 20.32 9.99
N VAL A 55 7.47 21.09 10.93
CA VAL A 55 8.57 20.65 11.81
C VAL A 55 8.27 20.96 13.26
N GLN A 56 8.59 20.02 14.15
CA GLN A 56 8.63 20.29 15.58
C GLN A 56 9.91 19.69 16.18
N PHE A 57 10.62 20.50 16.96
CA PHE A 57 11.81 20.06 17.68
C PHE A 57 11.47 19.94 19.16
N ASN A 58 11.53 18.72 19.71
CA ASN A 58 11.13 18.42 21.09
C ASN A 58 9.75 19.03 21.42
N ASP A 59 9.68 19.78 22.51
CA ASP A 59 8.47 20.42 23.00
C ASP A 59 8.35 21.89 22.53
N ASN A 60 9.20 22.33 21.58
CA ASN A 60 9.08 23.66 21.01
C ASN A 60 7.81 23.80 20.18
N THR A 61 7.37 25.03 19.96
CA THR A 61 6.25 25.34 19.07
C THR A 61 6.51 24.81 17.65
N PRO A 62 5.56 24.06 17.06
CA PRO A 62 5.70 23.56 15.69
C PRO A 62 5.75 24.73 14.70
N ARG A 63 6.51 24.55 13.63
CA ARG A 63 6.72 25.55 12.58
C ARG A 63 6.37 24.98 11.22
N PHE A 64 5.78 25.82 10.39
CA PHE A 64 5.48 25.50 9.00
C PHE A 64 6.47 26.21 8.09
N ILE A 65 7.05 25.46 7.16
CA ILE A 65 7.95 25.94 6.13
C ILE A 65 7.23 25.84 4.79
N SER A 66 7.15 26.93 4.05
CA SER A 66 6.58 26.94 2.71
C SER A 66 7.38 26.08 1.74
N GLY A 67 6.72 25.43 0.78
CA GLY A 67 7.32 24.53 -0.20
C GLY A 67 8.68 24.96 -0.78
N PRO A 68 8.83 26.18 -1.33
CA PRO A 68 10.10 26.65 -1.90
C PRO A 68 11.28 26.69 -0.92
N HIS A 69 11.01 26.84 0.39
CA HIS A 69 12.03 26.94 1.42
C HIS A 69 12.37 25.60 2.08
N VAL A 70 11.68 24.51 1.71
CA VAL A 70 11.92 23.17 2.28
C VAL A 70 13.38 22.73 2.12
N PRO A 71 14.01 22.78 0.93
CA PRO A 71 15.40 22.35 0.78
C PRO A 71 16.37 23.11 1.69
N TYR A 72 16.18 24.42 1.84
CA TYR A 72 17.00 25.25 2.72
C TYR A 72 16.89 24.79 4.18
N VAL A 73 15.67 24.55 4.67
CA VAL A 73 15.48 24.10 6.05
C VAL A 73 16.07 22.71 6.28
N ILE A 74 16.00 21.80 5.30
CA ILE A 74 16.65 20.49 5.41
C ILE A 74 18.17 20.62 5.57
N GLU A 75 18.84 21.53 4.86
CA GLU A 75 20.27 21.77 5.07
C GLU A 75 20.57 22.30 6.48
N ARG A 76 19.74 23.20 7.01
CA ARG A 76 19.86 23.67 8.41
C ARG A 76 19.66 22.53 9.42
N LEU A 77 18.76 21.59 9.15
CA LEU A 77 18.57 20.41 9.99
C LEU A 77 19.79 19.47 9.92
N LYS A 78 20.43 19.31 8.76
CA LYS A 78 21.68 18.55 8.61
C LYS A 78 22.84 19.19 9.37
N GLU A 79 22.95 20.52 9.36
CA GLU A 79 23.96 21.22 10.16
C GLU A 79 23.77 20.97 11.66
N LYS A 80 22.52 21.00 12.13
CA LYS A 80 22.19 20.83 13.55
C LYS A 80 22.30 19.37 14.03
N PHE A 81 21.75 18.43 13.27
CA PHE A 81 21.60 17.04 13.70
C PHE A 81 22.53 16.06 12.96
N GLY A 82 23.46 16.59 12.18
CA GLY A 82 24.39 15.81 11.35
C GLY A 82 23.81 15.46 9.97
N LYS A 83 24.69 15.12 9.03
CA LYS A 83 24.34 14.89 7.61
C LYS A 83 23.22 13.87 7.38
N ALA A 84 23.11 12.88 8.26
CA ALA A 84 22.10 11.83 8.21
C ALA A 84 20.98 12.03 9.25
N LEU A 85 20.92 13.20 9.91
CA LEU A 85 20.07 13.44 11.09
C LEU A 85 20.32 12.43 12.21
N HIS A 86 21.59 12.07 12.44
CA HIS A 86 21.98 11.01 13.38
C HIS A 86 22.06 11.47 14.84
N ASN A 87 22.05 12.78 15.10
CA ASN A 87 22.02 13.33 16.45
C ASN A 87 20.59 13.62 16.95
N CYS A 88 19.57 13.12 16.25
CA CYS A 88 18.17 13.17 16.71
C CYS A 88 17.42 11.90 16.31
N THR A 89 16.27 11.70 16.96
CA THR A 89 15.26 10.71 16.58
C THR A 89 14.22 11.38 15.70
N VAL A 90 14.16 10.98 14.42
CA VAL A 90 13.17 11.47 13.47
C VAL A 90 11.83 10.78 13.73
N VAL A 91 10.76 11.57 13.80
CA VAL A 91 9.41 11.07 14.03
C VAL A 91 8.52 11.57 12.90
N ALA A 92 7.72 10.69 12.32
CA ALA A 92 6.63 11.08 11.42
C ALA A 92 5.54 10.02 11.48
N LYS A 93 4.39 10.33 10.88
CA LYS A 93 3.36 9.34 10.64
C LYS A 93 3.48 8.74 9.24
N ASN A 94 3.59 7.41 9.17
CA ASN A 94 3.85 6.67 7.93
C ASN A 94 5.21 7.06 7.34
N ASN A 95 6.28 6.77 8.10
CA ASN A 95 7.67 7.08 7.77
C ASN A 95 8.10 6.61 6.38
N LYS A 96 7.44 5.60 5.80
CA LYS A 96 7.69 5.19 4.41
C LYS A 96 7.55 6.34 3.42
N PHE A 97 6.70 7.33 3.68
CA PHE A 97 6.52 8.49 2.83
C PHE A 97 7.59 9.56 3.14
N ASP A 98 7.56 10.15 4.33
CA ASP A 98 8.44 11.26 4.70
C ASP A 98 9.92 10.89 4.70
N CYS A 99 10.28 9.70 5.21
CA CYS A 99 11.66 9.25 5.12
C CYS A 99 12.07 8.86 3.70
N LEU A 100 11.13 8.46 2.82
CA LEU A 100 11.49 8.27 1.40
C LEU A 100 11.77 9.62 0.73
N ILE A 101 11.05 10.68 1.07
CA ILE A 101 11.36 12.03 0.60
C ILE A 101 12.77 12.44 1.06
N LEU A 102 13.10 12.23 2.34
CA LEU A 102 14.45 12.46 2.86
C LEU A 102 15.53 11.72 2.05
N VAL A 103 15.27 10.47 1.69
CA VAL A 103 16.19 9.65 0.89
C VAL A 103 16.29 10.13 -0.55
N GLU A 104 15.16 10.24 -1.26
CA GLU A 104 15.13 10.48 -2.71
C GLU A 104 15.43 11.93 -3.09
N LYS A 105 15.07 12.89 -2.24
CA LYS A 105 15.25 14.32 -2.53
C LYS A 105 16.48 14.92 -1.87
N PHE A 106 16.94 14.34 -0.76
CA PHE A 106 18.02 14.92 0.04
C PHE A 106 19.17 13.94 0.36
N GLY A 107 19.07 12.66 -0.01
CA GLY A 107 20.10 11.66 0.27
C GLY A 107 20.28 11.36 1.76
N ILE A 108 19.28 11.65 2.59
CA ILE A 108 19.33 11.51 4.04
C ILE A 108 18.72 10.17 4.44
N TYR A 109 19.47 9.39 5.22
CA TYR A 109 19.02 8.12 5.79
C TYR A 109 19.04 8.20 7.32
N PRO A 110 17.92 8.64 7.96
CA PRO A 110 17.86 8.76 9.41
C PRO A 110 18.12 7.42 10.10
N PRO A 111 19.11 7.33 11.02
CA PRO A 111 19.40 6.07 11.72
C PRO A 111 18.49 5.82 12.91
N TYR A 112 17.76 6.82 13.39
CA TYR A 112 16.82 6.71 14.50
C TYR A 112 15.48 7.26 14.04
N THR A 113 14.49 6.37 13.88
CA THR A 113 13.17 6.71 13.35
C THR A 113 12.08 6.09 14.20
N ILE A 114 11.05 6.86 14.52
CA ILE A 114 9.81 6.37 15.13
C ILE A 114 8.66 6.68 14.17
N ASP A 115 7.88 5.67 13.81
CA ASP A 115 6.68 5.83 13.00
C ASP A 115 5.45 5.74 13.90
N ILE A 116 4.66 6.81 13.97
CA ILE A 116 3.40 6.84 14.76
C ILE A 116 2.44 5.73 14.30
N GLU A 117 2.45 5.36 13.01
CA GLU A 117 1.64 4.28 12.47
C GLU A 117 2.17 2.87 12.82
N ASP A 118 3.47 2.72 13.08
CA ASP A 118 4.01 1.47 13.65
C ASP A 118 3.65 1.37 15.14
N LEU A 119 3.79 2.46 15.91
CA LEU A 119 3.39 2.50 17.32
C LEU A 119 1.90 2.18 17.49
N SER A 120 1.04 2.76 16.64
CA SER A 120 -0.40 2.50 16.72
C SER A 120 -0.75 1.06 16.33
N ARG A 121 -0.02 0.47 15.38
CA ARG A 121 -0.15 -0.96 15.04
C ARG A 121 0.29 -1.89 16.17
N TYR A 122 1.34 -1.52 16.89
CA TYR A 122 1.77 -2.24 18.08
C TYR A 122 0.68 -2.23 19.15
N PHE A 123 0.15 -1.03 19.45
CA PHE A 123 -0.92 -0.85 20.42
C PHE A 123 -2.17 -1.69 20.09
N ASP A 124 -2.71 -1.57 18.87
CA ASP A 124 -3.75 -2.48 18.39
C ASP A 124 -3.80 -2.46 16.85
N SER A 125 -3.31 -3.51 16.20
CA SER A 125 -3.33 -3.60 14.73
C SER A 125 -4.70 -3.87 14.13
N ARG A 126 -5.73 -4.18 14.93
CA ARG A 126 -7.12 -4.37 14.45
C ARG A 126 -7.84 -3.05 14.22
N MET A 127 -7.39 -1.96 14.84
CA MET A 127 -7.99 -0.65 14.67
C MET A 127 -7.56 0.00 13.35
N ARG A 128 -8.26 1.09 12.98
CA ARG A 128 -7.83 1.91 11.85
C ARG A 128 -6.65 2.78 12.27
N GLN A 129 -5.61 2.76 11.46
CA GLN A 129 -4.33 3.39 11.76
C GLN A 129 -4.23 4.82 11.17
N GLY A 130 -5.25 5.31 10.47
CA GLY A 130 -5.24 6.65 9.88
C GLY A 130 -5.31 7.74 10.96
N LEU A 131 -4.64 8.88 10.74
CA LEU A 131 -4.54 9.94 11.76
C LEU A 131 -5.91 10.41 12.26
N LYS A 132 -6.86 10.61 11.34
CA LYS A 132 -8.25 10.97 11.68
C LYS A 132 -8.92 9.95 12.63
N ASP A 133 -8.73 8.67 12.39
CA ASP A 133 -9.34 7.61 13.20
C ASP A 133 -8.64 7.53 14.58
N LEU A 134 -7.32 7.70 14.62
CA LEU A 134 -6.53 7.75 15.86
C LEU A 134 -6.89 8.97 16.71
N CYS A 135 -6.99 10.18 16.12
CA CYS A 135 -7.40 11.37 16.86
C CYS A 135 -8.77 11.18 17.50
N LYS A 136 -9.72 10.57 16.78
CA LYS A 136 -11.03 10.25 17.36
C LYS A 136 -10.93 9.26 18.52
N LEU A 137 -10.13 8.20 18.37
CA LEU A 137 -9.95 7.17 19.40
C LEU A 137 -9.33 7.74 20.68
N PHE A 138 -8.30 8.56 20.54
CA PHE A 138 -7.56 9.16 21.66
C PHE A 138 -8.11 10.53 22.10
N LYS A 139 -9.29 10.93 21.59
CA LYS A 139 -9.97 12.19 21.92
C LYS A 139 -9.12 13.45 21.66
N LEU A 140 -8.31 13.42 20.61
CA LEU A 140 -7.50 14.53 20.12
C LEU A 140 -8.31 15.41 19.14
N PRO A 141 -7.86 16.64 18.85
CA PRO A 141 -8.47 17.51 17.85
C PRO A 141 -8.70 16.82 16.49
N ALA A 142 -9.78 17.20 15.82
CA ALA A 142 -10.13 16.61 14.54
C ALA A 142 -9.12 16.98 13.45
N LYS A 143 -8.76 16.00 12.61
CA LYS A 143 -7.94 16.23 11.41
C LYS A 143 -8.71 17.05 10.37
N GLY A 144 -8.04 18.05 9.78
CA GLY A 144 -8.58 18.85 8.67
C GLY A 144 -8.73 18.05 7.35
N ASP A 145 -9.38 18.66 6.35
CA ASP A 145 -9.54 18.06 5.00
C ASP A 145 -8.58 18.72 3.99
N THR A 146 -7.96 17.91 3.14
CA THR A 146 -7.01 18.34 2.10
C THR A 146 -7.65 18.67 0.77
N LYS A 147 -8.95 18.37 0.57
CA LYS A 147 -9.62 18.55 -0.74
C LYS A 147 -9.48 19.95 -1.34
N GLN A 148 -9.40 20.98 -0.50
CA GLN A 148 -9.24 22.37 -0.92
C GLN A 148 -7.87 22.70 -1.56
N PHE A 149 -6.88 21.81 -1.42
CA PHE A 149 -5.53 21.98 -1.96
C PHE A 149 -5.30 21.22 -3.27
N LYS A 150 -6.27 20.40 -3.69
CA LYS A 150 -6.14 19.55 -4.87
C LYS A 150 -5.85 20.39 -6.13
N GLY A 151 -4.79 20.02 -6.85
CA GLY A 151 -4.37 20.66 -8.09
C GLY A 151 -3.66 22.00 -7.92
N LEU A 152 -3.28 22.39 -6.69
CA LEU A 152 -2.64 23.66 -6.41
C LEU A 152 -1.18 23.49 -6.00
N TYR A 153 -0.29 24.20 -6.70
CA TYR A 153 1.08 24.43 -6.24
C TYR A 153 1.11 25.56 -5.21
N TRP A 154 2.12 25.59 -4.33
CA TRP A 154 2.23 26.61 -3.29
C TRP A 154 2.22 28.04 -3.85
N GLU A 155 2.90 28.25 -4.97
CA GLU A 155 3.02 29.50 -5.69
C GLU A 155 1.66 29.99 -6.21
N THR A 156 0.77 29.05 -6.56
CA THR A 156 -0.58 29.33 -7.09
C THR A 156 -1.65 29.45 -6.01
N MET A 157 -1.36 29.09 -4.75
CA MET A 157 -2.30 29.23 -3.65
C MET A 157 -2.50 30.69 -3.25
N SER A 158 -3.77 31.08 -3.05
CA SER A 158 -4.13 32.36 -2.43
C SER A 158 -3.61 32.45 -0.99
N PRO A 159 -3.48 33.66 -0.42
CA PRO A 159 -3.07 33.83 0.99
C PRO A 159 -3.93 33.03 1.97
N LYS A 160 -5.24 32.95 1.74
CA LYS A 160 -6.17 32.16 2.56
C LYS A 160 -5.89 30.64 2.45
N GLN A 161 -5.63 30.14 1.24
CA GLN A 161 -5.27 28.73 1.04
C GLN A 161 -3.93 28.38 1.67
N ARG A 162 -2.93 29.27 1.58
CA ARG A 162 -1.63 29.09 2.25
C ARG A 162 -1.77 29.04 3.76
N GLN A 163 -2.59 29.92 4.33
CA GLN A 163 -2.89 29.92 5.76
C GLN A 163 -3.61 28.63 6.19
N ALA A 164 -4.61 28.18 5.41
CA ALA A 164 -5.31 26.92 5.69
C ALA A 164 -4.38 25.70 5.59
N MET A 165 -3.43 25.68 4.64
CA MET A 165 -2.42 24.62 4.53
C MET A 165 -1.47 24.62 5.74
N LYS A 166 -1.02 25.81 6.16
CA LYS A 166 -0.22 25.96 7.37
C LYS A 166 -0.94 25.43 8.60
N GLU A 167 -2.20 25.81 8.80
CA GLU A 167 -3.03 25.34 9.92
C GLU A 167 -3.24 23.83 9.89
N TYR A 168 -3.51 23.28 8.71
CA TYR A 168 -3.66 21.83 8.50
C TYR A 168 -2.40 21.07 8.94
N CYS A 169 -1.24 21.42 8.38
CA CYS A 169 0.02 20.73 8.65
C CYS A 169 0.47 20.89 10.11
N LEU A 170 0.32 22.08 10.70
CA LEU A 170 0.61 22.29 12.13
C LEU A 170 -0.33 21.52 13.05
N GLY A 171 -1.60 21.36 12.64
CA GLY A 171 -2.58 20.54 13.34
C GLY A 171 -2.19 19.05 13.31
N ASP A 172 -1.73 18.56 12.17
CA ASP A 172 -1.25 17.18 12.03
C ASP A 172 0.00 16.94 12.89
N ILE A 173 1.01 17.82 12.85
CA ILE A 173 2.20 17.75 13.73
C ILE A 173 1.81 17.74 15.22
N THR A 174 0.87 18.59 15.64
CA THR A 174 0.41 18.65 17.04
C THR A 174 -0.26 17.34 17.47
N ASN A 175 -1.08 16.77 16.59
CA ASN A 175 -1.72 15.48 16.82
C ASN A 175 -0.70 14.34 16.86
N GLU A 176 0.29 14.33 15.99
CA GLU A 176 1.35 13.33 15.95
C GLU A 176 2.22 13.38 17.20
N LYS A 177 2.55 14.57 17.69
CA LYS A 177 3.24 14.75 18.98
C LYS A 177 2.44 14.19 20.14
N SER A 178 1.14 14.48 20.17
CA SER A 178 0.24 13.94 21.21
C SER A 178 0.16 12.41 21.15
N LEU A 179 0.08 11.84 19.93
CA LEU A 179 0.08 10.39 19.73
C LEU A 179 1.42 9.75 20.11
N LEU A 180 2.55 10.40 19.83
CA LEU A 180 3.87 9.93 20.27
C LEU A 180 3.93 9.80 21.80
N GLU A 181 3.44 10.83 22.51
CA GLU A 181 3.42 10.88 23.97
C GLU A 181 2.51 9.81 24.58
N ILE A 182 1.43 9.45 23.89
CA ILE A 182 0.50 8.41 24.33
C ILE A 182 1.04 7.02 24.01
N LEU A 183 1.50 6.79 22.78
CA LEU A 183 1.77 5.45 22.24
C LEU A 183 3.18 4.95 22.54
N LEU A 184 4.20 5.81 22.53
CA LEU A 184 5.58 5.35 22.78
C LEU A 184 5.73 4.70 24.17
N PRO A 185 5.14 5.25 25.25
CA PRO A 185 5.15 4.59 26.56
C PRO A 185 4.46 3.23 26.63
N MET A 186 3.63 2.88 25.64
CA MET A 186 2.91 1.62 25.58
C MET A 186 3.72 0.50 24.92
N LEU A 187 4.90 0.79 24.37
CA LEU A 187 5.79 -0.23 23.85
C LEU A 187 6.42 -1.02 25.00
N ASP A 188 6.26 -2.35 24.96
CA ASP A 188 7.11 -3.22 25.74
C ASP A 188 8.48 -3.34 25.05
N ASN A 189 9.56 -3.32 25.82
CA ASN A 189 10.93 -3.43 25.31
C ASN A 189 11.23 -2.48 24.11
N PRO A 190 11.16 -1.15 24.32
CA PRO A 190 11.26 -0.17 23.25
C PRO A 190 12.56 -0.28 22.43
N GLY A 191 13.67 -0.73 23.02
CA GLY A 191 14.92 -0.90 22.30
C GLY A 191 14.81 -1.93 21.18
N THR A 192 14.19 -3.09 21.46
CA THR A 192 14.00 -4.13 20.44
C THR A 192 12.92 -3.76 19.44
N GLU A 193 11.77 -3.25 19.90
CA GLU A 193 10.64 -2.99 19.01
C GLU A 193 10.89 -1.83 18.04
N LEU A 194 11.54 -0.75 18.51
CA LEU A 194 11.92 0.35 17.64
C LEU A 194 13.01 -0.06 16.64
N ASP A 195 13.95 -0.93 17.03
CA ASP A 195 14.94 -1.49 16.12
C ASP A 195 14.30 -2.37 15.03
N LEU A 196 13.32 -3.19 15.38
CA LEU A 196 12.56 -4.01 14.43
C LEU A 196 11.74 -3.15 13.46
N ALA A 197 11.06 -2.11 13.95
CA ALA A 197 10.32 -1.17 13.12
C ALA A 197 11.27 -0.43 12.15
N ARG A 198 12.38 0.11 12.67
CA ARG A 198 13.43 0.77 11.88
C ARG A 198 14.04 -0.18 10.84
N HIS A 199 14.39 -1.41 11.21
CA HIS A 199 14.91 -2.40 10.28
C HIS A 199 13.92 -2.65 9.15
N THR A 200 12.64 -2.81 9.49
CA THR A 200 11.55 -3.00 8.52
C THR A 200 11.45 -1.83 7.54
N LEU A 201 11.51 -0.59 8.04
CA LEU A 201 11.54 0.62 7.22
C LEU A 201 12.78 0.65 6.31
N ASN A 202 13.95 0.25 6.81
CA ASN A 202 15.19 0.22 6.03
C ASN A 202 15.15 -0.79 4.87
N LEU A 203 14.40 -1.89 4.97
CA LEU A 203 14.16 -2.79 3.83
C LEU A 203 13.39 -2.09 2.69
N TYR A 204 12.64 -1.04 3.01
CA TYR A 204 12.01 -0.17 2.03
C TYR A 204 12.96 0.94 1.57
N LEU A 205 13.60 1.67 2.48
CA LEU A 205 14.43 2.86 2.19
C LEU A 205 15.76 2.52 1.51
N LYS A 206 16.37 1.38 1.83
CA LYS A 206 17.67 0.92 1.33
C LYS A 206 17.52 -0.37 0.52
N PRO A 207 16.89 -0.32 -0.67
CA PRO A 207 16.63 -1.51 -1.45
C PRO A 207 17.94 -2.15 -1.92
N THR A 208 18.03 -3.46 -1.75
CA THR A 208 19.19 -4.28 -2.14
C THR A 208 18.85 -5.29 -3.24
N LEU A 209 17.61 -5.78 -3.28
CA LEU A 209 17.18 -6.77 -4.26
C LEU A 209 17.01 -6.12 -5.64
N LYS A 210 17.67 -6.69 -6.64
CA LYS A 210 17.48 -6.35 -8.05
C LYS A 210 16.39 -7.24 -8.64
N LEU A 211 15.49 -6.65 -9.41
CA LEU A 211 14.51 -7.39 -10.18
C LEU A 211 15.07 -7.68 -11.57
N ASP A 212 14.96 -8.93 -12.03
CA ASP A 212 15.12 -9.21 -13.45
C ASP A 212 13.90 -8.69 -14.21
N VAL A 213 14.02 -7.45 -14.71
CA VAL A 213 12.92 -6.77 -15.42
C VAL A 213 12.54 -7.49 -16.72
N LEU A 214 13.50 -8.13 -17.40
CA LEU A 214 13.22 -8.84 -18.65
C LEU A 214 12.41 -10.11 -18.36
N GLN A 215 12.85 -10.91 -17.39
CA GLN A 215 12.14 -12.10 -16.96
C GLN A 215 10.75 -11.76 -16.39
N ALA A 216 10.64 -10.69 -15.61
CA ALA A 216 9.35 -10.22 -15.09
C ALA A 216 8.37 -9.84 -16.22
N LYS A 217 8.85 -9.15 -17.27
CA LYS A 217 8.04 -8.84 -18.46
C LYS A 217 7.61 -10.10 -19.21
N GLU A 218 8.52 -11.04 -19.39
CA GLU A 218 8.22 -12.32 -20.04
C GLU A 218 7.13 -13.09 -19.27
N ILE A 219 7.28 -13.17 -17.94
CA ILE A 219 6.27 -13.78 -17.06
C ILE A 219 4.92 -13.07 -17.23
N ALA A 220 4.87 -11.74 -17.21
CA ALA A 220 3.63 -11.00 -17.42
C ALA A 220 2.97 -11.32 -18.78
N ASN A 221 3.76 -11.40 -19.84
CA ASN A 221 3.29 -11.77 -21.18
C ASN A 221 2.77 -13.22 -21.23
N ASN A 222 3.44 -14.15 -20.56
CA ASN A 222 3.00 -15.53 -20.43
C ASN A 222 1.66 -15.62 -19.68
N MET A 223 1.46 -14.83 -18.63
CA MET A 223 0.17 -14.74 -17.94
C MET A 223 -0.94 -14.21 -18.85
N GLU A 224 -0.64 -13.21 -19.69
CA GLU A 224 -1.60 -12.63 -20.63
C GLU A 224 -1.97 -13.60 -21.76
N ARG A 225 -0.99 -14.34 -22.30
CA ARG A 225 -1.25 -15.42 -23.26
C ARG A 225 -2.15 -16.51 -22.67
N ALA A 226 -1.81 -17.02 -21.48
CA ALA A 226 -2.61 -18.04 -20.81
C ALA A 226 -4.05 -17.58 -20.53
N LEU A 227 -4.24 -16.32 -20.11
CA LEU A 227 -5.58 -15.74 -19.98
C LEU A 227 -6.29 -15.69 -21.35
N SER A 228 -5.61 -15.24 -22.40
CA SER A 228 -6.19 -15.10 -23.74
C SER A 228 -6.64 -16.43 -24.33
N GLU A 229 -5.86 -17.51 -24.12
CA GLU A 229 -6.21 -18.88 -24.51
C GLU A 229 -7.50 -19.37 -23.83
N ASP A 230 -7.68 -19.07 -22.55
CA ASP A 230 -8.90 -19.44 -21.82
C ASP A 230 -10.11 -18.62 -22.31
N LEU A 231 -9.91 -17.33 -22.62
CA LEU A 231 -10.95 -16.44 -23.12
C LEU A 231 -11.39 -16.79 -24.55
N ALA A 232 -10.46 -17.23 -25.40
CA ALA A 232 -10.71 -17.62 -26.78
C ALA A 232 -11.67 -18.82 -26.90
N LYS A 233 -11.84 -19.61 -25.82
CA LYS A 233 -12.76 -20.75 -25.76
C LYS A 233 -14.18 -20.37 -25.37
N VAL A 234 -14.41 -19.13 -24.95
CA VAL A 234 -15.72 -18.65 -24.48
C VAL A 234 -16.17 -17.31 -25.12
N PRO A 235 -15.93 -17.08 -26.43
CA PRO A 235 -16.32 -15.82 -27.07
C PRO A 235 -17.83 -15.58 -27.05
N TRP A 236 -18.61 -16.68 -27.02
CA TRP A 236 -20.07 -16.67 -26.93
C TRP A 236 -20.60 -15.93 -25.69
N VAL A 237 -19.79 -15.77 -24.64
CA VAL A 237 -20.17 -15.00 -23.43
C VAL A 237 -20.37 -13.52 -23.72
N LEU A 238 -19.87 -13.00 -24.84
CA LEU A 238 -20.11 -11.61 -25.25
C LEU A 238 -21.59 -11.29 -25.48
N LYS A 239 -22.47 -12.29 -25.67
CA LYS A 239 -23.92 -12.08 -25.73
C LYS A 239 -24.51 -11.47 -24.45
N TYR A 240 -23.83 -11.64 -23.30
CA TYR A 240 -24.22 -11.08 -22.00
C TYR A 240 -23.58 -9.71 -21.70
N ARG A 241 -22.95 -9.08 -22.70
CA ARG A 241 -22.29 -7.79 -22.51
C ARG A 241 -23.29 -6.72 -22.09
N THR A 242 -22.83 -5.83 -21.23
CA THR A 242 -23.58 -4.62 -20.85
C THR A 242 -22.68 -3.41 -21.02
N LYS A 243 -23.24 -2.19 -21.02
CA LYS A 243 -22.45 -0.94 -21.05
C LYS A 243 -21.40 -0.91 -19.92
N ALA A 244 -21.75 -1.41 -18.74
CA ALA A 244 -20.83 -1.49 -17.60
C ALA A 244 -19.81 -2.65 -17.69
N LYS A 245 -20.15 -3.73 -18.41
CA LYS A 245 -19.34 -4.94 -18.56
C LYS A 245 -19.15 -5.26 -20.05
N PRO A 246 -18.33 -4.46 -20.77
CA PRO A 246 -18.23 -4.53 -22.23
C PRO A 246 -17.39 -5.71 -22.75
N ASN A 247 -16.57 -6.35 -21.91
CA ASN A 247 -15.63 -7.38 -22.33
C ASN A 247 -15.70 -8.63 -21.44
N ILE A 248 -15.22 -9.76 -21.96
CA ILE A 248 -15.30 -11.07 -21.29
C ILE A 248 -14.74 -11.02 -19.86
N PRO A 249 -13.54 -10.46 -19.58
CA PRO A 249 -13.04 -10.41 -18.20
C PRO A 249 -13.92 -9.64 -17.22
N LYS A 250 -14.61 -8.58 -17.67
CA LYS A 250 -15.56 -7.85 -16.82
C LYS A 250 -16.87 -8.61 -16.64
N ILE A 251 -17.34 -9.31 -17.68
CA ILE A 251 -18.53 -10.16 -17.62
C ILE A 251 -18.31 -11.31 -16.63
N MET A 252 -17.21 -12.06 -16.79
CA MET A 252 -16.86 -13.18 -15.90
C MET A 252 -16.75 -12.76 -14.43
N ARG A 253 -16.22 -11.57 -14.13
CA ARG A 253 -16.09 -11.10 -12.74
C ARG A 253 -17.38 -10.49 -12.16
N ALA A 254 -18.44 -10.33 -12.96
CA ALA A 254 -19.66 -9.69 -12.50
C ALA A 254 -20.50 -10.67 -11.66
N LYS A 255 -20.68 -10.33 -10.37
CA LYS A 255 -21.39 -11.15 -9.38
C LYS A 255 -22.79 -11.58 -9.79
N LYS A 256 -23.52 -10.74 -10.54
CA LYS A 256 -24.89 -11.03 -10.99
C LYS A 256 -24.96 -11.68 -12.37
N ILE A 257 -24.04 -11.35 -13.28
CA ILE A 257 -24.09 -11.84 -14.67
C ILE A 257 -23.54 -13.26 -14.77
N PHE A 258 -22.41 -13.54 -14.11
CA PHE A 258 -21.78 -14.86 -14.21
C PHE A 258 -22.69 -16.01 -13.76
N PRO A 259 -23.44 -15.92 -12.63
CA PRO A 259 -24.41 -16.96 -12.26
C PRO A 259 -25.48 -17.20 -13.32
N SER A 260 -26.01 -16.17 -13.99
CA SER A 260 -26.98 -16.33 -15.07
C SER A 260 -26.38 -17.06 -16.26
N ILE A 261 -25.13 -16.72 -16.64
CA ILE A 261 -24.43 -17.43 -17.71
C ILE A 261 -24.23 -18.90 -17.36
N LEU A 262 -23.88 -19.18 -16.09
CA LEU A 262 -23.68 -20.54 -15.61
C LEU A 262 -24.99 -21.33 -15.64
N LEU A 263 -26.11 -20.74 -15.22
CA LEU A 263 -27.43 -21.36 -15.30
C LEU A 263 -27.79 -21.73 -16.75
N ASP A 264 -27.54 -20.83 -17.71
CA ASP A 264 -27.84 -21.03 -19.13
C ASP A 264 -27.03 -22.14 -19.80
N VAL A 265 -25.95 -22.63 -19.18
CA VAL A 265 -25.11 -23.71 -19.72
C VAL A 265 -25.13 -24.98 -18.88
N LEU A 266 -25.74 -24.94 -17.71
CA LEU A 266 -25.94 -26.14 -16.90
C LEU A 266 -27.05 -27.00 -17.54
N PRO A 267 -26.99 -28.32 -17.37
CA PRO A 267 -28.13 -29.19 -17.67
C PRO A 267 -29.41 -28.75 -16.95
N ASP A 268 -30.57 -29.00 -17.53
CA ASP A 268 -31.88 -28.55 -16.99
C ASP A 268 -32.18 -29.12 -15.58
N ASP A 269 -31.58 -30.26 -15.22
CA ASP A 269 -31.68 -30.88 -13.90
C ASP A 269 -30.69 -30.32 -12.87
N GLU A 270 -29.80 -29.42 -13.28
CA GLU A 270 -28.78 -28.82 -12.44
C GLU A 270 -29.06 -27.33 -12.17
N THR A 271 -28.64 -26.85 -11.00
CA THR A 271 -28.79 -25.45 -10.61
C THR A 271 -27.45 -24.83 -10.24
N VAL A 272 -27.37 -23.51 -10.27
CA VAL A 272 -26.16 -22.80 -9.83
C VAL A 272 -25.87 -23.16 -8.38
N PRO A 273 -24.69 -23.72 -8.05
CA PRO A 273 -24.40 -24.12 -6.70
C PRO A 273 -24.35 -22.91 -5.77
N MET A 274 -24.90 -23.07 -4.57
CA MET A 274 -25.02 -22.03 -3.56
C MET A 274 -24.21 -22.39 -2.30
N LYS A 275 -23.80 -21.38 -1.54
CA LYS A 275 -23.17 -21.55 -0.22
C LYS A 275 -23.71 -20.51 0.75
N GLN A 276 -23.63 -20.80 2.05
CA GLN A 276 -23.97 -19.85 3.08
C GLN A 276 -22.99 -18.67 3.06
N GLY A 277 -23.50 -17.48 2.75
CA GLY A 277 -22.79 -16.22 2.93
C GLY A 277 -22.97 -15.69 4.36
N LYS A 278 -22.51 -14.46 4.61
CA LYS A 278 -22.62 -13.83 5.94
C LYS A 278 -24.07 -13.67 6.39
N ASN A 279 -24.97 -13.34 5.46
CA ASN A 279 -26.37 -13.02 5.76
C ASN A 279 -27.38 -13.82 4.91
N GLU A 280 -26.96 -14.36 3.76
CA GLU A 280 -27.85 -15.01 2.79
C GLU A 280 -27.09 -16.09 2.00
N MET A 281 -27.84 -16.95 1.31
CA MET A 281 -27.26 -17.90 0.36
C MET A 281 -26.73 -17.14 -0.86
N ILE A 282 -25.48 -17.40 -1.22
CA ILE A 282 -24.81 -16.77 -2.37
C ILE A 282 -24.26 -17.83 -3.33
N PRO A 283 -24.13 -17.52 -4.63
CA PRO A 283 -23.52 -18.43 -5.59
C PRO A 283 -22.08 -18.82 -5.20
N ALA A 284 -21.83 -20.12 -5.12
CA ALA A 284 -20.53 -20.73 -4.82
C ALA A 284 -19.63 -20.70 -6.06
N THR A 285 -19.21 -19.49 -6.45
CA THR A 285 -18.46 -19.21 -7.69
C THR A 285 -17.02 -18.72 -7.44
N ALA A 286 -16.56 -18.80 -6.19
CA ALA A 286 -15.18 -18.48 -5.84
C ALA A 286 -14.27 -19.68 -6.13
N LYS A 287 -13.01 -19.39 -6.47
CA LYS A 287 -12.04 -20.43 -6.81
C LYS A 287 -11.91 -21.50 -5.72
N ASN A 288 -11.99 -21.13 -4.44
CA ASN A 288 -11.80 -22.08 -3.34
C ASN A 288 -13.09 -22.76 -2.89
N ASP A 289 -14.23 -22.49 -3.53
CA ASP A 289 -15.49 -23.14 -3.19
C ASP A 289 -15.48 -24.57 -3.73
N VAL A 290 -15.80 -25.55 -2.88
CA VAL A 290 -15.83 -26.97 -3.26
C VAL A 290 -16.75 -27.20 -4.46
N ALA A 291 -17.95 -26.61 -4.43
CA ALA A 291 -18.89 -26.72 -5.54
C ALA A 291 -18.35 -26.10 -6.86
N PHE A 292 -17.62 -24.99 -6.78
CA PHE A 292 -16.97 -24.43 -7.97
C PHE A 292 -15.85 -25.33 -8.50
N GLN A 293 -15.13 -26.01 -7.61
CA GLN A 293 -14.11 -26.98 -8.00
C GLN A 293 -14.72 -28.19 -8.72
N LEU A 294 -15.91 -28.63 -8.33
CA LEU A 294 -16.65 -29.66 -9.06
C LEU A 294 -17.05 -29.18 -10.46
N LEU A 295 -17.48 -27.93 -10.60
CA LEU A 295 -17.81 -27.35 -11.92
C LEU A 295 -16.61 -27.30 -12.88
N LEU A 296 -15.38 -27.17 -12.36
CA LEU A 296 -14.17 -27.24 -13.19
C LEU A 296 -13.91 -28.64 -13.75
N ALA A 297 -14.46 -29.69 -13.14
CA ALA A 297 -14.38 -31.08 -13.56
C ALA A 297 -15.73 -31.62 -14.08
N HIS A 298 -16.70 -30.73 -14.35
CA HIS A 298 -18.05 -31.08 -14.78
C HIS A 298 -18.04 -31.94 -16.06
N LYS A 299 -19.04 -32.81 -16.26
CA LYS A 299 -19.15 -33.70 -17.43
C LYS A 299 -19.27 -32.94 -18.77
N ASP A 300 -19.99 -31.83 -18.77
CA ASP A 300 -20.15 -30.92 -19.92
C ASP A 300 -18.91 -30.02 -20.09
N GLU A 301 -18.31 -30.08 -21.29
CA GLU A 301 -17.16 -29.27 -21.66
C GLU A 301 -17.43 -27.77 -21.60
N LYS A 302 -18.62 -27.32 -22.02
CA LYS A 302 -18.99 -25.91 -22.06
C LYS A 302 -19.00 -25.30 -20.66
N VAL A 303 -19.51 -26.05 -19.67
CA VAL A 303 -19.46 -25.68 -18.24
C VAL A 303 -18.02 -25.60 -17.75
N ARG A 304 -17.19 -26.62 -18.05
CA ARG A 304 -15.76 -26.63 -17.66
C ARG A 304 -15.02 -25.41 -18.22
N LEU A 305 -15.20 -25.12 -19.51
CA LEU A 305 -14.54 -23.99 -20.19
C LEU A 305 -14.97 -22.65 -19.61
N LEU A 306 -16.26 -22.46 -19.34
CA LEU A 306 -16.79 -21.27 -18.66
C LEU A 306 -16.16 -21.07 -17.28
N CYS A 307 -16.16 -22.11 -16.45
CA CYS A 307 -15.62 -22.06 -15.10
C CYS A 307 -14.10 -21.86 -15.09
N ARG A 308 -13.37 -22.45 -16.04
CA ARG A 308 -11.93 -22.22 -16.23
C ARG A 308 -11.65 -20.77 -16.57
N ALA A 309 -12.38 -20.19 -17.54
CA ALA A 309 -12.24 -18.78 -17.92
C ALA A 309 -12.58 -17.83 -16.76
N LYS A 310 -13.61 -18.15 -15.94
CA LYS A 310 -13.94 -17.42 -14.72
C LYS A 310 -12.83 -17.45 -13.68
N ALA A 311 -12.26 -18.63 -13.44
CA ALA A 311 -11.16 -18.81 -12.50
C ALA A 311 -9.93 -18.00 -12.96
N ALA A 312 -9.60 -18.09 -14.26
CA ALA A 312 -8.54 -17.36 -14.91
C ALA A 312 -8.72 -15.84 -14.76
N CYS A 313 -9.89 -15.30 -15.13
CA CYS A 313 -10.20 -13.86 -14.98
C CYS A 313 -10.10 -13.35 -13.54
N SER A 314 -10.39 -14.21 -12.56
CA SER A 314 -10.34 -13.84 -11.14
C SER A 314 -8.92 -13.86 -10.58
N SER A 315 -8.06 -14.77 -11.08
CA SER A 315 -6.70 -14.97 -10.58
C SER A 315 -5.67 -14.11 -11.31
N TRP A 316 -5.71 -14.08 -12.65
CA TRP A 316 -4.65 -13.48 -13.47
C TRP A 316 -4.48 -11.98 -13.25
N SER A 317 -5.58 -11.23 -13.14
CA SER A 317 -5.48 -9.78 -12.98
C SER A 317 -4.70 -9.37 -11.73
N LEU A 318 -4.80 -10.14 -10.64
CA LEU A 318 -4.06 -9.85 -9.41
C LEU A 318 -2.56 -10.10 -9.59
N HIS A 319 -2.18 -11.23 -10.20
CA HIS A 319 -0.77 -11.57 -10.44
C HIS A 319 -0.12 -10.66 -11.48
N GLN A 320 -0.82 -10.35 -12.56
CA GLN A 320 -0.35 -9.38 -13.56
C GLN A 320 -0.15 -7.99 -12.95
N SER A 321 -1.10 -7.52 -12.12
CA SER A 321 -0.95 -6.25 -11.41
C SER A 321 0.29 -6.28 -10.51
N LYS A 322 0.50 -7.38 -9.78
CA LYS A 322 1.67 -7.55 -8.90
C LYS A 322 2.99 -7.40 -9.66
N VAL A 323 3.17 -8.17 -10.74
CA VAL A 323 4.38 -8.13 -11.57
C VAL A 323 4.59 -6.74 -12.17
N ARG A 324 3.51 -6.10 -12.64
CA ARG A 324 3.56 -4.73 -13.15
C ARG A 324 4.00 -3.72 -12.09
N HIS A 325 3.48 -3.81 -10.87
CA HIS A 325 3.93 -2.95 -9.78
C HIS A 325 5.41 -3.18 -9.44
N MET A 326 5.88 -4.43 -9.43
CA MET A 326 7.30 -4.74 -9.23
C MET A 326 8.18 -4.09 -10.33
N ILE A 327 7.78 -4.22 -11.60
CA ILE A 327 8.48 -3.58 -12.73
C ILE A 327 8.48 -2.05 -12.59
N ASN A 328 7.34 -1.44 -12.28
CA ASN A 328 7.25 0.01 -12.09
C ASN A 328 8.18 0.49 -10.98
N GLN A 329 8.20 -0.21 -9.83
CA GLN A 329 9.10 0.14 -8.74
C GLN A 329 10.57 -0.02 -9.11
N ALA A 330 10.92 -1.08 -9.85
CA ALA A 330 12.28 -1.28 -10.34
C ALA A 330 12.71 -0.14 -11.28
N ASN A 331 11.81 0.32 -12.17
CA ASN A 331 12.10 1.45 -13.05
C ASN A 331 12.36 2.74 -12.27
N CYS A 332 11.63 2.98 -11.17
CA CYS A 332 11.83 4.14 -10.30
C CYS A 332 13.08 4.03 -9.40
N CYS A 333 13.71 2.86 -9.30
CA CYS A 333 14.77 2.59 -8.33
C CYS A 333 15.96 1.85 -8.93
N ASN A 334 16.36 2.23 -10.15
CA ASN A 334 17.55 1.73 -10.83
C ASN A 334 17.62 0.19 -10.88
N GLY A 335 16.49 -0.46 -11.18
CA GLY A 335 16.35 -1.91 -11.26
C GLY A 335 16.16 -2.62 -9.92
N LYS A 336 16.12 -1.90 -8.79
CA LYS A 336 15.93 -2.48 -7.46
C LYS A 336 14.49 -2.40 -6.98
N ILE A 337 14.08 -3.32 -6.10
CA ILE A 337 12.75 -3.33 -5.50
C ILE A 337 12.80 -3.03 -4.00
N ARG A 338 11.86 -2.20 -3.55
CA ARG A 338 11.73 -1.79 -2.15
C ARG A 338 10.75 -2.73 -1.44
N MET A 339 11.09 -3.24 -0.25
CA MET A 339 10.20 -4.17 0.47
C MET A 339 9.06 -3.43 1.18
N PRO A 340 7.78 -3.58 0.77
CA PRO A 340 6.68 -2.80 1.32
C PRO A 340 6.11 -3.41 2.61
N LEU A 341 6.97 -3.89 3.50
CA LEU A 341 6.59 -4.56 4.74
C LEU A 341 6.05 -3.58 5.78
N CYS A 342 5.11 -4.05 6.59
CA CYS A 342 4.48 -3.31 7.67
C CYS A 342 4.80 -4.05 8.97
N TYR A 343 5.59 -3.43 9.83
CA TYR A 343 5.87 -3.92 11.18
C TYR A 343 4.56 -4.04 12.00
N HIS A 344 4.40 -5.12 12.76
CA HIS A 344 3.19 -5.38 13.57
C HIS A 344 1.86 -5.24 12.80
N GLY A 345 1.86 -5.57 11.50
CA GLY A 345 0.74 -5.34 10.60
C GLY A 345 -0.46 -6.30 10.76
N CYS A 346 -0.34 -7.33 11.60
CA CYS A 346 -1.38 -8.31 11.91
C CYS A 346 -1.69 -8.32 13.41
N HIS A 347 -2.90 -8.75 13.79
CA HIS A 347 -3.36 -8.85 15.20
C HIS A 347 -2.54 -9.79 16.08
N THR A 348 -1.69 -10.62 15.49
CA THR A 348 -0.75 -11.52 16.19
C THR A 348 0.66 -10.95 16.29
N GLY A 349 0.87 -9.69 15.92
CA GLY A 349 2.19 -9.04 15.84
C GLY A 349 3.02 -9.40 14.60
N ARG A 350 2.53 -10.32 13.76
CA ARG A 350 3.21 -10.67 12.50
C ARG A 350 3.28 -9.47 11.54
N TRP A 351 4.35 -9.44 10.75
CA TRP A 351 4.49 -8.51 9.65
C TRP A 351 3.42 -8.73 8.60
N SER A 352 2.99 -7.63 7.99
CA SER A 352 2.17 -7.65 6.79
C SER A 352 2.86 -6.87 5.66
N ALA A 353 2.19 -6.66 4.53
CA ALA A 353 2.68 -5.78 3.48
C ALA A 353 1.53 -5.01 2.83
N LYS A 354 1.73 -3.71 2.59
CA LYS A 354 0.72 -2.79 2.03
C LYS A 354 1.39 -1.60 1.34
N GLY A 355 0.66 -0.94 0.43
CA GLY A 355 1.02 0.40 -0.09
C GLY A 355 1.86 0.41 -1.36
N SER A 356 2.15 -0.75 -1.94
CA SER A 356 2.99 -0.87 -3.15
C SER A 356 2.37 -1.73 -4.25
N GLY A 357 1.12 -2.15 -4.11
CA GLY A 357 0.43 -2.99 -5.11
C GLY A 357 0.96 -4.43 -5.22
N TRP A 358 1.99 -4.79 -4.45
CA TRP A 358 2.52 -6.14 -4.33
C TRP A 358 2.85 -6.49 -2.86
N ASN A 359 3.01 -7.78 -2.57
CA ASN A 359 3.30 -8.29 -1.23
C ASN A 359 4.38 -9.39 -1.30
N PRO A 360 5.58 -9.17 -0.73
CA PRO A 360 6.67 -10.15 -0.75
C PRO A 360 6.34 -11.45 0.01
N LEU A 361 5.42 -11.40 0.97
CA LEU A 361 5.00 -12.54 1.79
C LEU A 361 4.14 -13.55 1.00
N ASN A 362 3.73 -13.21 -0.22
CA ASN A 362 2.86 -14.04 -1.07
C ASN A 362 3.25 -14.10 -2.57
N LEU A 363 4.55 -14.08 -2.90
CA LEU A 363 5.09 -14.13 -4.29
C LEU A 363 4.82 -15.43 -5.08
N GLY A 364 3.91 -16.28 -4.63
CA GLY A 364 3.64 -17.58 -5.25
C GLY A 364 4.54 -18.69 -4.68
N GLY A 365 4.00 -19.91 -4.64
CA GLY A 365 4.73 -21.12 -4.25
C GLY A 365 4.45 -22.23 -5.25
N LYS A 366 5.12 -23.39 -5.12
CA LYS A 366 4.79 -24.57 -5.93
C LYS A 366 3.33 -25.00 -5.74
N ARG A 367 2.79 -24.72 -4.55
CA ARG A 367 1.42 -25.06 -4.16
C ARG A 367 0.75 -23.88 -3.46
N ASP A 368 -0.56 -23.78 -3.63
CA ASP A 368 -1.40 -22.87 -2.88
C ASP A 368 -1.39 -23.27 -1.40
N ARG A 369 -1.12 -22.32 -0.50
CA ARG A 369 -0.92 -22.61 0.93
C ARG A 369 -2.19 -23.10 1.63
N ALA A 370 -3.37 -22.75 1.13
CA ALA A 370 -4.64 -23.14 1.74
C ALA A 370 -5.15 -24.47 1.21
N THR A 371 -4.89 -24.76 -0.07
CA THR A 371 -5.48 -25.91 -0.77
C THR A 371 -4.47 -27.00 -1.15
N GLY A 372 -3.17 -26.73 -1.05
CA GLY A 372 -2.09 -27.66 -1.43
C GLY A 372 -1.99 -27.95 -2.94
N LYS A 373 -2.83 -27.30 -3.77
CA LYS A 373 -2.88 -27.52 -5.23
C LYS A 373 -1.75 -26.81 -5.95
N LEU A 374 -1.30 -27.39 -7.07
CA LEU A 374 -0.30 -26.77 -7.94
C LEU A 374 -0.78 -25.40 -8.41
N ILE A 375 0.08 -24.40 -8.25
CA ILE A 375 -0.12 -23.06 -8.80
C ILE A 375 0.34 -23.11 -10.26
N HIS A 376 -0.34 -22.37 -11.15
CA HIS A 376 0.03 -22.29 -12.56
C HIS A 376 1.53 -21.94 -12.70
N PRO A 377 2.30 -22.62 -13.56
CA PRO A 377 3.75 -22.43 -13.66
C PRO A 377 4.19 -20.97 -13.80
N ALA A 378 3.51 -20.19 -14.65
CA ALA A 378 3.78 -18.75 -14.79
C ALA A 378 3.61 -17.94 -13.49
N ILE A 379 2.69 -18.32 -12.59
CA ILE A 379 2.54 -17.68 -11.29
C ILE A 379 3.64 -18.13 -10.33
N ALA A 380 4.00 -19.42 -10.36
CA ALA A 380 5.08 -19.95 -9.53
C ALA A 380 6.44 -19.34 -9.89
N ALA A 381 6.65 -18.98 -11.15
CA ALA A 381 7.87 -18.33 -11.66
C ALA A 381 8.15 -16.95 -11.03
N VAL A 382 7.13 -16.26 -10.52
CA VAL A 382 7.28 -14.93 -9.87
C VAL A 382 8.18 -14.99 -8.62
N ARG A 383 8.35 -16.15 -7.99
CA ARG A 383 9.29 -16.31 -6.87
C ARG A 383 10.76 -16.36 -7.32
N GLY A 384 11.00 -16.72 -8.58
CA GLY A 384 12.34 -16.85 -9.14
C GLY A 384 12.87 -15.58 -9.81
N THR A 385 12.04 -14.54 -9.95
CA THR A 385 12.41 -13.20 -10.43
C THR A 385 13.00 -12.36 -9.31
#